data_AF-A0A3D3ZUZ1-F1
#
_entry.id   AF-A0A3D3ZUZ1-F1
#
_cell.length_a   1.000
_cell.length_b   1.000
_cell.length_c   1.000
_cell.angle_alpha   90.00
_cell.angle_beta   90.00
_cell.angle_gamma   90.00
#
_symmetry.space_group_name_H-M   'P 1'
#
loop_
_entity.id
_entity.type
_entity.pdbx_description
1 polymer ?
#
loop_
_entity_poly.entity_id
_entity_poly.type
_entity_poly.pdbx_seq_one_letter_code
_entity_poly.pdbx_strand_id
1 'polypeptide(L)'
;MATNKNIPSNNPLLKRHKKVGKELQALLISLGYGTLFPPSKSSLSGKALARWELRKTRIVQQALELGMKVPQELVDQVNPPLEPNPPTNYVDDGKAPF
;
A
#
# COMPACT_ATOMS: atom_id res chain seq x y z
N MET A 1 -2.21 -10.71 -43.60
CA MET A 1 -2.80 -9.46 -43.06
C MET A 1 -2.29 -9.26 -41.64
N ALA A 2 -1.41 -8.28 -41.41
CA ALA A 2 -0.89 -8.00 -40.07
C ALA A 2 -1.92 -7.17 -39.30
N THR A 3 -2.56 -7.74 -38.29
CA THR A 3 -3.44 -6.99 -37.39
C THR A 3 -2.57 -6.09 -36.52
N ASN A 4 -2.70 -4.78 -36.72
CA ASN A 4 -1.96 -3.76 -36.00
C ASN A 4 -2.45 -3.75 -34.54
N LYS A 5 -1.79 -4.50 -33.65
CA LYS A 5 -2.19 -4.75 -32.25
C LYS A 5 -2.00 -3.55 -31.31
N ASN A 6 -1.84 -2.33 -31.84
CA ASN A 6 -1.50 -1.15 -31.06
C ASN A 6 -2.61 -0.09 -31.11
N ILE A 7 -3.86 -0.52 -30.99
CA ILE A 7 -4.98 0.40 -30.74
C ILE A 7 -4.97 0.66 -29.23
N PRO A 8 -4.58 1.86 -28.76
CA PRO A 8 -4.67 2.17 -27.35
C PRO A 8 -6.14 2.15 -26.97
N SER A 9 -6.51 1.21 -26.10
CA SER A 9 -7.83 1.20 -25.47
C SER A 9 -8.13 2.59 -24.92
N ASN A 10 -9.20 3.23 -25.43
CA ASN A 10 -9.65 4.53 -24.93
C ASN A 10 -10.40 4.40 -23.59
N ASN A 11 -10.45 3.21 -22.99
CA ASN A 11 -11.13 3.01 -21.74
C ASN A 11 -10.38 3.75 -20.60
N PRO A 12 -11.03 4.73 -19.94
CA PRO A 12 -10.40 5.54 -18.90
C PRO A 12 -9.95 4.70 -17.70
N LEU A 13 -10.65 3.61 -17.37
CA LEU A 13 -10.28 2.70 -16.28
C LEU A 13 -8.99 1.94 -16.61
N LEU A 14 -8.85 1.45 -17.85
CA LEU A 14 -7.62 0.78 -18.28
C LEU A 14 -6.42 1.74 -18.31
N LYS A 15 -6.63 3.00 -18.69
CA LYS A 15 -5.60 4.04 -18.61
C LYS A 15 -5.19 4.31 -17.15
N ARG A 16 -6.16 4.44 -16.23
CA ARG A 16 -5.91 4.60 -14.80
C ARG A 16 -5.16 3.40 -14.22
N HIS A 17 -5.59 2.18 -14.54
CA HIS A 17 -4.96 0.94 -14.10
C HIS A 17 -3.48 0.86 -14.55
N LYS A 18 -3.19 1.13 -15.83
CA LYS A 18 -1.80 1.15 -16.32
C LYS A 18 -0.95 2.22 -15.65
N LYS A 19 -1.51 3.40 -15.40
CA LYS A 19 -0.81 4.51 -14.73
C LYS A 19 -0.47 4.14 -13.28
N VAL A 20 -1.45 3.73 -12.50
CA VAL A 20 -1.26 3.33 -11.10
C VAL A 20 -0.31 2.14 -11.00
N GLY A 21 -0.42 1.16 -11.92
CA GLY A 21 0.51 0.03 -11.96
C GLY A 21 1.97 0.45 -12.18
N LYS A 22 2.23 1.43 -13.06
CA LYS A 22 3.57 1.99 -13.23
C LYS A 22 4.06 2.74 -11.99
N GLU A 23 3.20 3.53 -11.35
CA GLU A 23 3.53 4.26 -10.13
C GLU A 23 3.86 3.29 -8.97
N LEU A 24 3.05 2.23 -8.81
CA LEU A 24 3.28 1.19 -7.82
C LEU A 24 4.57 0.43 -8.09
N GLN A 25 4.82 0.02 -9.33
CA GLN A 25 6.05 -0.69 -9.68
C GLN A 25 7.29 0.15 -9.39
N ALA A 26 7.27 1.44 -9.74
CA ALA A 26 8.38 2.35 -9.42
C ALA A 26 8.58 2.51 -7.90
N LEU A 27 7.49 2.61 -7.14
CA LEU A 27 7.53 2.65 -5.67
C LEU A 27 8.19 1.38 -5.10
N LEU A 28 7.76 0.20 -5.55
CA LEU A 28 8.29 -1.07 -5.09
C LEU A 28 9.79 -1.21 -5.38
N ILE A 29 10.23 -0.83 -6.59
CA ILE A 29 11.65 -0.83 -6.95
C ILE A 29 12.44 0.13 -6.04
N SER A 30 11.92 1.33 -5.79
CA SER A 30 12.56 2.32 -4.91
C SER A 30 12.65 1.86 -3.45
N LEU A 31 11.79 0.93 -3.03
CA LEU A 31 11.82 0.33 -1.70
C LEU A 31 12.74 -0.89 -1.62
N GLY A 32 13.20 -1.39 -2.76
CA GLY A 32 14.06 -2.58 -2.87
C GLY A 32 13.32 -3.89 -3.12
N TYR A 33 12.01 -3.88 -3.38
CA TYR A 33 11.29 -5.11 -3.70
C TYR A 33 11.71 -5.63 -5.08
N GLY A 34 12.09 -6.91 -5.15
CA GLY A 34 12.45 -7.59 -6.39
C GLY A 34 13.82 -7.23 -6.97
N THR A 35 14.67 -6.52 -6.23
CA THR A 35 16.07 -6.25 -6.59
C THR A 35 17.02 -6.92 -5.61
N LEU A 36 18.14 -7.46 -6.11
CA LEU A 36 19.24 -7.97 -5.28
C LEU A 36 20.05 -6.84 -4.62
N PHE A 37 19.94 -5.63 -5.16
CA PHE A 37 20.65 -4.44 -4.69
C PHE A 37 19.62 -3.35 -4.38
N PRO A 38 19.10 -3.29 -3.14
CA PRO A 38 18.13 -2.28 -2.76
C PRO A 38 18.78 -0.88 -2.81
N PRO A 39 18.10 0.13 -3.36
CA PRO A 39 18.59 1.50 -3.30
C PRO A 39 18.69 1.96 -1.83
N SER A 40 19.79 2.64 -1.49
CA SER A 40 20.01 3.13 -0.12
C SER A 40 18.88 4.10 0.28
N LYS A 41 18.17 3.77 1.36
CA LYS A 41 16.99 4.51 1.85
C LYS A 41 17.33 5.86 2.52
N SER A 42 18.60 6.21 2.66
CA SER A 42 19.05 7.16 3.68
C SER A 42 19.16 8.65 3.29
N SER A 43 18.66 9.07 2.12
CA SER A 43 18.89 10.46 1.66
C SER A 43 17.76 11.46 1.92
N LEU A 44 16.56 11.03 2.33
CA LEU A 44 15.40 11.92 2.45
C LEU A 44 15.21 12.36 3.90
N SER A 45 15.38 13.66 4.18
CA SER A 45 15.18 14.26 5.51
C SER A 45 14.10 15.35 5.50
N GLY A 46 13.41 15.51 6.65
CA GLY A 46 12.45 16.57 6.91
C GLY A 46 11.24 16.58 5.98
N LYS A 47 10.95 17.73 5.37
CA LYS A 47 9.76 17.93 4.50
C LYS A 47 9.75 17.03 3.27
N ALA A 48 10.92 16.61 2.79
CA ALA A 48 11.02 15.72 1.64
C ALA A 48 10.53 14.31 1.98
N LEU A 49 10.84 13.82 3.18
CA LEU A 49 10.37 12.54 3.69
C LEU A 49 8.84 12.55 3.86
N ALA A 50 8.28 13.59 4.47
CA ALA A 50 6.83 13.70 4.66
C ALA A 50 6.06 13.69 3.34
N ARG A 51 6.56 14.41 2.31
CA ARG A 51 5.95 14.38 0.97
C ARG A 51 6.05 13.01 0.31
N TRP A 52 7.17 12.32 0.51
CA TRP A 52 7.38 10.99 -0.02
C TRP A 52 6.43 9.97 0.63
N GLU A 53 6.26 10.03 1.95
CA GLU A 53 5.31 9.21 2.72
C GLU A 53 3.87 9.41 2.23
N LEU A 54 3.42 10.67 2.08
CA LEU A 54 2.09 10.97 1.53
C LEU A 54 1.90 10.39 0.12
N ARG A 55 2.93 10.48 -0.73
CA ARG A 55 2.89 9.91 -2.08
C ARG A 55 2.81 8.39 -2.04
N LYS A 56 3.59 7.74 -1.18
CA LYS A 56 3.57 6.28 -0.96
C LYS A 56 2.15 5.82 -0.58
N THR A 57 1.56 6.43 0.46
CA THR A 57 0.20 6.13 0.93
C THR A 57 -0.83 6.28 -0.19
N ARG A 58 -0.79 7.38 -0.93
CA ARG A 58 -1.72 7.63 -2.05
C ARG A 58 -1.65 6.52 -3.12
N ILE A 59 -0.43 6.13 -3.51
CA ILE A 59 -0.23 5.10 -4.55
C ILE A 59 -0.74 3.75 -4.07
N VAL A 60 -0.47 3.39 -2.82
CA VAL A 60 -0.93 2.13 -2.21
C VAL A 60 -2.45 2.09 -2.15
N GLN A 61 -3.11 3.16 -1.69
CA GLN A 61 -4.58 3.23 -1.66
C GLN A 61 -5.18 3.05 -3.07
N GLN A 62 -4.65 3.77 -4.07
CA GLN A 62 -5.13 3.64 -5.45
C GLN A 62 -4.89 2.25 -6.05
N ALA A 63 -3.80 1.59 -5.67
CA ALA A 63 -3.52 0.22 -6.09
C ALA A 63 -4.51 -0.78 -5.47
N LEU A 64 -4.83 -0.61 -4.18
CA LEU A 64 -5.82 -1.43 -3.47
C LEU A 64 -7.23 -1.25 -4.05
N GLU A 65 -7.65 0.00 -4.32
CA GLU A 65 -8.94 0.30 -4.99
C GLU A 65 -9.08 -0.41 -6.34
N LEU A 66 -7.97 -0.58 -7.06
CA LEU A 66 -7.93 -1.21 -8.38
C LEU A 66 -7.68 -2.72 -8.32
N GLY A 67 -7.62 -3.32 -7.13
CA GLY A 67 -7.41 -4.76 -6.95
C GLY A 67 -6.00 -5.24 -7.34
N MET A 68 -5.00 -4.36 -7.31
CA MET A 68 -3.62 -4.74 -7.61
C MET A 68 -2.97 -5.47 -6.43
N LYS A 69 -2.01 -6.36 -6.74
CA LYS A 69 -1.21 -7.03 -5.71
C LYS A 69 -0.21 -6.04 -5.12
N VAL A 70 -0.34 -5.78 -3.82
CA VAL A 70 0.56 -4.92 -3.03
C VAL A 70 1.16 -5.76 -1.89
N PRO A 71 2.45 -5.61 -1.54
CA PRO A 71 3.03 -6.26 -0.36
C PRO A 71 2.27 -5.94 0.91
N GLN A 72 2.03 -6.94 1.76
CA GLN A 72 1.23 -6.80 2.99
C GLN A 72 1.78 -5.72 3.92
N GLU A 73 3.11 -5.60 4.04
CA GLU A 73 3.77 -4.56 4.85
C GLU A 73 3.35 -3.13 4.47
N LEU A 74 3.09 -2.88 3.18
CA LEU A 74 2.61 -1.58 2.70
C LEU A 74 1.10 -1.41 2.93
N VAL A 75 0.35 -2.51 2.92
CA VAL A 75 -1.07 -2.50 3.26
C VAL A 75 -1.25 -2.14 4.73
N ASP A 76 -0.49 -2.77 5.62
CA ASP A 76 -0.57 -2.54 7.06
C ASP A 76 -0.18 -1.10 7.45
N GLN A 77 0.74 -0.48 6.70
CA GLN A 77 1.11 0.93 6.90
C GLN A 77 -0.02 1.92 6.54
N VAL A 78 -0.89 1.54 5.61
CA VAL A 78 -1.94 2.41 5.08
C VAL A 78 -3.30 2.12 5.72
N ASN A 79 -3.53 0.87 6.09
CA ASN A 79 -4.72 0.38 6.75
C ASN A 79 -4.27 -0.54 7.89
N PRO A 80 -3.82 0.03 9.02
CA PRO A 80 -3.37 -0.77 10.14
C PRO A 80 -4.51 -1.67 10.60
N PRO A 81 -4.25 -2.96 10.89
CA PRO A 81 -5.25 -3.81 11.49
C PRO A 81 -5.73 -3.15 12.78
N LEU A 82 -7.06 -3.10 12.97
CA LEU A 82 -7.64 -2.63 14.23
C LEU A 82 -7.00 -3.43 15.35
N GLU A 83 -6.38 -2.74 16.31
CA GLU A 83 -5.81 -3.43 17.47
C GLU A 83 -6.91 -4.29 18.10
N PRO A 84 -6.61 -5.56 18.43
CA PRO A 84 -7.58 -6.37 19.13
C PRO A 84 -7.97 -5.61 20.40
N ASN A 85 -9.27 -5.32 20.54
CA ASN A 85 -9.80 -4.66 21.73
C ASN A 85 -9.18 -5.33 22.97
N PRO A 86 -8.70 -4.55 23.96
CA PRO A 86 -8.12 -5.12 25.16
C PRO A 86 -9.14 -6.13 25.72
N PRO A 87 -8.70 -7.33 26.15
CA PRO A 87 -9.60 -8.28 26.76
C PRO A 87 -10.31 -7.55 27.89
N THR A 88 -11.63 -7.42 27.77
CA THR A 88 -12.46 -6.92 28.86
C THR A 88 -12.23 -7.88 30.01
N ASN A 89 -11.34 -7.51 30.93
CA ASN A 89 -11.18 -8.21 32.20
C ASN A 89 -12.58 -8.20 32.81
N TYR A 90 -13.21 -9.38 32.85
CA TYR A 90 -14.42 -9.59 33.61
C TYR A 90 -14.13 -9.06 35.00
N VAL A 91 -14.89 -8.04 35.40
CA VAL A 91 -14.91 -7.60 36.79
C VAL A 91 -15.32 -8.82 37.59
N ASP A 92 -14.41 -9.29 38.42
CA ASP A 92 -14.64 -10.28 39.45
C ASP A 92 -15.67 -9.70 40.41
N ASP A 93 -16.96 -9.91 40.10
CA ASP A 93 -18.05 -9.70 41.03
C ASP A 93 -17.89 -10.76 42.13
N GLY A 94 -16.96 -10.49 43.05
CA GLY A 94 -16.68 -11.23 44.27
C GLY A 94 -17.88 -11.20 45.23
N LYS A 95 -19.01 -11.72 44.78
CA LYS A 95 -20.17 -12.04 45.61
C LYS A 95 -19.89 -13.39 46.28
N ALA A 96 -19.11 -13.36 47.35
CA ALA A 96 -19.12 -14.45 48.33
C ALA A 96 -20.57 -14.63 48.84
N PRO A 97 -21.12 -15.86 48.88
CA PRO A 97 -22.41 -16.09 49.50
C PRO A 97 -22.24 -16.04 51.02
N PHE A 98 -22.62 -14.91 51.62
CA PHE A 98 -23.03 -14.86 53.03
C PHE A 98 -24.55 -14.70 53.07
#